data_AF-A0A1Z1EF81-F1
#
_entry.id   AF-A0A1Z1EF81-F1
#
_cell.length_a   1.000
_cell.length_b   1.000
_cell.length_c   1.000
_cell.angle_alpha   90.00
_cell.angle_beta   90.00
_cell.angle_gamma   90.00
#
_symmetry.space_group_name_H-M   'P 1'
#
loop_
_entity.id
_entity.type
_entity.pdbx_description
1 polymer ?
#
loop_
_entity_poly.entity_id
_entity_poly.type
_entity_poly.pdbx_seq_one_letter_code
_entity_poly.pdbx_strand_id
1 'polypeptide(L)'
;QEKELICGLGISIEIPFMGVLRRNTIFAYFDDPAYKKDKKGSGIVKFQYRTLEEDSEDEYESPEREYRTLEDEYVALEDEYETLEDEYGILEDEYKTLEDEYGILENEYRTLEKDSEEDSDDEYVALEDSEEDSDDEYMALEDSEEDSDDEDMALEDSEEDSDDEYMALEDSEEDSDDEYWNSR
;
A
#
# COMPACT_ATOMS: atom_id res chain seq x y z
N GLN A 1 -59.67 -34.48 63.84
CA GLN A 1 -59.45 -33.25 63.06
C GLN A 1 -58.46 -32.41 63.84
N GLU A 2 -57.31 -31.93 63.40
CA GLU A 2 -56.40 -32.11 62.26
C GLU A 2 -55.02 -31.78 62.87
N LYS A 3 -54.01 -32.64 62.69
CA LYS A 3 -52.65 -32.40 63.20
C LYS A 3 -51.85 -31.77 62.06
N GLU A 4 -51.65 -30.47 62.08
CA GLU A 4 -50.81 -29.79 61.10
C GLU A 4 -49.33 -30.10 61.38
N LEU A 5 -48.72 -30.91 60.52
CA LEU A 5 -47.29 -31.14 60.47
C LEU A 5 -46.68 -30.07 59.57
N ILE A 6 -46.02 -29.07 60.15
CA ILE A 6 -45.21 -28.13 59.37
C ILE A 6 -43.88 -28.85 59.10
N CYS A 7 -43.75 -29.47 57.93
CA CYS A 7 -42.54 -30.15 57.48
C CYS A 7 -41.81 -29.24 56.49
N GLY A 8 -40.68 -28.66 56.90
CA GLY A 8 -39.86 -27.78 56.05
C GLY A 8 -38.44 -28.27 55.81
N LEU A 9 -37.75 -28.85 56.81
CA LEU A 9 -36.30 -29.09 56.73
C LEU A 9 -35.81 -30.29 57.57
N GLY A 10 -36.48 -31.44 57.51
CA GLY A 10 -35.97 -32.69 58.10
C GLY A 10 -35.86 -32.75 59.64
N ILE A 11 -36.35 -31.74 60.35
CA ILE A 11 -36.46 -31.72 61.82
C ILE A 11 -37.95 -31.72 62.18
N SER A 12 -38.46 -32.81 62.76
CA SER A 12 -39.83 -32.89 63.28
C SER A 12 -39.85 -32.49 64.76
N ILE A 13 -40.49 -31.37 65.08
CA ILE A 13 -40.69 -30.89 66.46
C ILE A 13 -42.14 -31.17 66.86
N GLU A 14 -42.35 -31.99 67.89
CA GLU A 14 -43.67 -32.27 68.45
C GLU A 14 -43.95 -31.29 69.60
N ILE A 15 -44.86 -30.33 69.38
CA ILE A 15 -45.20 -29.30 70.39
C ILE A 15 -46.27 -29.89 71.33
N PRO A 16 -45.98 -30.09 72.63
CA PRO A 16 -46.98 -30.62 73.55
C PRO A 16 -48.10 -29.58 73.75
N PHE A 17 -49.35 -30.03 73.68
CA PHE A 17 -50.56 -29.17 73.80
C PHE A 17 -50.64 -28.38 75.13
N MET A 18 -49.81 -28.76 76.13
CA MET A 18 -49.73 -28.17 77.46
C MET A 18 -48.37 -27.50 77.76
N GLY A 19 -47.50 -27.30 76.76
CA GLY A 19 -46.17 -26.69 76.93
C GLY A 19 -46.17 -25.17 76.80
N VAL A 20 -45.43 -24.47 77.67
CA VAL A 20 -45.25 -23.01 77.59
C VAL A 20 -44.03 -22.68 76.71
N LEU A 21 -44.28 -22.18 75.50
CA LEU A 21 -43.25 -21.62 74.63
C LEU A 21 -43.05 -20.13 74.98
N ARG A 22 -41.84 -19.76 75.42
CA ARG A 22 -41.43 -18.34 75.52
C ARG A 22 -40.53 -18.01 74.34
N ARG A 23 -40.72 -16.82 73.74
CA ARG A 23 -39.86 -16.30 72.67
C ARG A 23 -38.40 -16.39 73.16
N ASN A 24 -37.57 -17.17 72.45
CA ASN A 24 -36.15 -17.43 72.70
C ASN A 24 -35.80 -18.61 73.63
N THR A 25 -36.73 -19.49 74.04
CA THR A 25 -36.38 -20.71 74.79
C THR A 25 -37.35 -21.86 74.49
N ILE A 26 -36.85 -22.93 73.86
CA ILE A 26 -37.62 -24.17 73.63
C ILE A 26 -37.31 -25.14 74.78
N PHE A 27 -38.27 -25.39 75.67
CA PHE A 27 -38.22 -26.51 76.61
C PHE A 27 -38.70 -27.78 75.90
N ALA A 28 -37.80 -28.46 75.20
CA ALA A 28 -38.08 -29.80 74.70
C ALA A 28 -37.92 -30.79 75.86
N TYR A 29 -39.03 -31.30 76.39
CA TYR A 29 -39.02 -32.48 77.24
C TYR A 29 -38.72 -33.69 76.33
N PHE A 30 -37.45 -34.10 76.26
CA PHE A 30 -37.09 -35.35 75.60
C PHE A 30 -37.59 -36.51 76.45
N ASP A 31 -38.69 -37.15 76.02
CA ASP A 31 -39.29 -38.31 76.70
C ASP A 31 -38.64 -39.64 76.26
N ASP A 32 -37.35 -39.60 75.90
CA ASP A 32 -36.56 -40.76 75.50
C ASP A 32 -36.05 -41.50 76.76
N PRO A 33 -36.42 -42.79 76.97
CA PRO A 33 -36.00 -43.56 78.15
C PRO A 33 -34.47 -43.64 78.32
N ALA A 34 -33.69 -43.50 77.25
CA ALA A 34 -32.22 -43.52 77.31
C ALA A 34 -31.61 -42.27 78.01
N TYR A 35 -32.33 -41.15 78.02
CA TYR A 35 -31.88 -39.88 78.62
C TYR A 35 -32.58 -39.53 79.94
N LYS A 36 -33.53 -40.37 80.40
CA LYS A 36 -34.10 -40.30 81.75
C LYS A 36 -33.08 -40.78 82.78
N LYS A 37 -32.05 -39.97 83.05
CA LYS A 37 -31.21 -40.17 84.22
C LYS A 37 -31.98 -39.75 85.46
N ASP A 38 -32.26 -40.76 86.27
CA ASP A 38 -32.90 -40.79 87.58
C ASP A 38 -32.74 -39.46 88.34
N LYS A 39 -33.86 -38.75 88.47
CA LYS A 39 -34.18 -37.69 89.45
C LYS A 39 -32.98 -37.05 90.18
N LYS A 40 -32.46 -35.93 89.63
CA LYS A 40 -32.06 -34.67 90.31
C LYS A 40 -31.08 -33.88 89.43
N GLY A 41 -31.58 -33.05 88.51
CA GLY A 41 -30.74 -32.12 87.77
C GLY A 41 -31.31 -31.79 86.40
N SER A 42 -31.65 -30.52 86.19
CA SER A 42 -32.17 -29.98 84.92
C SER A 42 -31.11 -30.14 83.82
N GLY A 43 -31.29 -31.14 82.95
CA GLY A 43 -30.42 -31.41 81.80
C GLY A 43 -30.61 -30.41 80.66
N ILE A 44 -30.09 -29.20 80.81
CA ILE A 44 -29.93 -28.26 79.70
C ILE A 44 -28.47 -28.35 79.25
N VAL A 45 -28.23 -29.02 78.12
CA VAL A 45 -26.92 -28.97 77.45
C VAL A 45 -26.81 -27.62 76.74
N LYS A 46 -25.92 -26.77 77.22
CA LYS A 46 -25.65 -25.43 76.69
C LYS A 46 -24.65 -25.55 75.53
N PHE A 47 -25.13 -25.57 74.29
CA PHE A 47 -24.24 -25.48 73.13
C PHE A 47 -23.62 -24.08 73.07
N GLN A 48 -22.30 -24.00 73.21
CA GLN A 48 -21.53 -22.77 73.02
C GLN A 48 -21.25 -22.62 71.51
N TYR A 49 -21.75 -21.55 70.90
CA TYR A 49 -21.23 -21.05 69.63
C TYR A 49 -19.85 -20.44 69.93
N ARG A 50 -18.79 -21.23 69.77
CA ARG A 50 -17.41 -20.73 69.84
C ARG A 50 -16.82 -20.87 68.43
N THR A 51 -16.43 -19.72 67.87
CA THR A 51 -15.41 -19.54 66.82
C THR A 51 -15.63 -20.30 65.51
N LEU A 52 -16.43 -19.71 64.62
CA LEU A 52 -16.40 -20.01 63.17
C LEU A 52 -16.19 -18.73 62.33
N GLU A 53 -16.14 -17.55 62.97
CA GLU A 53 -15.85 -16.28 62.30
C GLU A 53 -14.33 -16.07 62.11
N GLU A 54 -13.51 -16.53 63.05
CA GLU A 54 -12.07 -16.22 63.10
C GLU A 54 -11.23 -17.02 62.09
N ASP A 55 -11.63 -18.24 61.71
CA ASP A 55 -10.94 -19.03 60.67
C ASP A 55 -11.33 -18.61 59.24
N SER A 56 -12.32 -17.72 59.08
CA SER A 56 -12.80 -17.30 57.76
C SER A 56 -12.03 -16.12 57.17
N GLU A 57 -11.41 -15.27 57.98
CA GLU A 57 -10.69 -14.08 57.48
C GLU A 57 -9.38 -14.45 56.74
N ASP A 58 -8.66 -15.47 57.20
CA ASP A 58 -7.43 -15.97 56.54
C ASP A 58 -7.72 -16.69 55.20
N GLU A 59 -8.91 -17.26 55.02
CA GLU A 59 -9.30 -17.99 53.81
C GLU A 59 -9.59 -17.05 52.63
N TYR A 60 -9.92 -15.77 52.87
CA TYR A 60 -10.18 -14.78 51.83
C TYR A 60 -8.98 -13.88 51.49
N GLU A 61 -8.01 -13.72 52.39
CA GLU A 61 -6.82 -12.87 52.12
C GLU A 61 -5.89 -13.50 51.07
N SER A 62 -5.81 -14.83 51.00
CA SER A 62 -5.01 -15.55 50.00
C SER A 62 -5.54 -15.37 48.57
N PRO A 63 -6.83 -15.63 48.26
CA PRO A 63 -7.38 -15.37 46.94
C PRO A 63 -7.34 -13.90 46.54
N GLU A 64 -7.58 -12.96 47.46
CA GLU A 64 -7.51 -11.52 47.13
C GLU A 64 -6.14 -11.08 46.63
N ARG A 65 -5.04 -11.65 47.16
CA ARG A 65 -3.69 -11.35 46.65
C ARG A 65 -3.48 -11.89 45.25
N GLU A 66 -3.95 -13.11 44.96
CA GLU A 66 -3.86 -13.70 43.62
C GLU A 66 -4.65 -12.87 42.58
N TYR A 67 -5.83 -12.37 42.96
CA TYR A 67 -6.60 -11.46 42.10
C TYR A 67 -5.87 -10.14 41.83
N ARG A 68 -5.22 -9.55 42.84
CA ARG A 68 -4.43 -8.32 42.65
C ARG A 68 -3.23 -8.55 41.74
N THR A 69 -2.51 -9.66 41.90
CA THR A 69 -1.38 -9.97 41.00
C THR A 69 -1.83 -10.20 39.56
N LEU A 70 -2.99 -10.84 39.37
CA LEU A 70 -3.57 -11.05 38.04
C LEU A 70 -4.02 -9.74 37.39
N GLU A 71 -4.55 -8.81 38.19
CA GLU A 71 -4.90 -7.46 37.74
C GLU A 71 -3.66 -6.69 37.30
N ASP A 72 -2.58 -6.71 38.08
CA ASP A 72 -1.30 -6.09 37.71
C ASP A 72 -0.72 -6.68 36.41
N GLU A 73 -0.79 -8.01 36.22
CA GLU A 73 -0.37 -8.66 34.97
C GLU A 73 -1.23 -8.23 33.77
N TYR A 74 -2.54 -8.05 33.96
CA TYR A 74 -3.44 -7.59 32.91
C TYR A 74 -3.11 -6.16 32.47
N VAL A 75 -2.82 -5.28 33.43
CA VAL A 75 -2.41 -3.89 33.15
C VAL A 75 -1.09 -3.87 32.40
N ALA A 76 -0.11 -4.68 32.82
CA ALA A 76 1.17 -4.77 32.12
C ALA A 76 0.99 -5.27 30.66
N LEU A 77 0.08 -6.22 30.44
CA LEU A 77 -0.23 -6.70 29.09
C LEU A 77 -0.92 -5.61 28.25
N GLU A 78 -1.82 -4.81 28.84
CA GLU A 78 -2.48 -3.69 28.16
C GLU A 78 -1.46 -2.63 27.73
N ASP A 79 -0.52 -2.26 28.61
CA ASP A 79 0.59 -1.36 28.29
C ASP A 79 1.44 -1.90 27.13
N GLU A 80 1.76 -3.20 27.10
CA GLU A 80 2.49 -3.82 25.97
C GLU A 80 1.72 -3.72 24.65
N TYR A 81 0.40 -3.94 24.67
CA TYR A 81 -0.44 -3.78 23.48
C TYR A 81 -0.46 -2.33 22.98
N GLU A 82 -0.51 -1.34 23.88
CA GLU A 82 -0.44 0.08 23.52
C GLU A 82 0.89 0.40 22.85
N THR A 83 2.02 -0.08 23.39
CA THR A 83 3.33 0.13 22.74
C THR A 83 3.41 -0.51 21.35
N LEU A 84 2.79 -1.66 21.16
CA LEU A 84 2.75 -2.34 19.86
C LEU A 84 1.88 -1.59 18.84
N GLU A 85 0.78 -0.99 19.30
CA GLU A 85 -0.08 -0.14 18.47
C GLU A 85 0.68 1.11 17.99
N ASP A 86 1.41 1.77 18.89
CA ASP A 86 2.26 2.92 18.55
C ASP A 86 3.34 2.54 17.52
N GLU A 87 4.01 1.40 17.69
CA GLU A 87 5.00 0.89 16.71
C GLU A 87 4.38 0.65 15.34
N TYR A 88 3.17 0.09 15.29
CA TYR A 88 2.44 -0.09 14.04
C TYR A 88 2.09 1.24 13.37
N GLY A 89 1.71 2.26 14.17
CA GLY A 89 1.45 3.60 13.65
C GLY A 89 2.70 4.24 13.04
N ILE A 90 3.85 4.11 13.69
CA ILE A 90 5.14 4.58 13.15
C ILE A 90 5.45 3.88 11.82
N LEU A 91 5.26 2.56 11.74
CA LEU A 91 5.51 1.78 10.53
C LEU A 91 4.58 2.17 9.38
N GLU A 92 3.31 2.47 9.67
CA GLU A 92 2.35 2.96 8.68
C GLU A 92 2.77 4.32 8.12
N ASP A 93 3.21 5.24 8.97
CA ASP A 93 3.73 6.54 8.56
C ASP A 93 4.99 6.41 7.68
N GLU A 94 5.94 5.53 8.06
CA GLU A 94 7.11 5.24 7.24
C GLU A 94 6.73 4.70 5.86
N TYR A 95 5.78 3.76 5.79
CA TYR A 95 5.32 3.20 4.52
C TYR A 95 4.72 4.27 3.62
N LYS A 96 3.95 5.19 4.20
CA LYS A 96 3.37 6.33 3.48
C LYS A 96 4.44 7.29 2.96
N THR A 97 5.47 7.59 3.76
CA THR A 97 6.60 8.41 3.26
C THR A 97 7.32 7.74 2.10
N LEU A 98 7.49 6.42 2.14
CA LEU A 98 8.12 5.66 1.07
C LEU A 98 7.26 5.65 -0.21
N GLU A 99 5.94 5.56 -0.08
CA GLU A 99 5.00 5.68 -1.19
C GLU A 99 5.11 7.06 -1.87
N ASP A 100 5.14 8.14 -1.08
CA ASP A 100 5.31 9.50 -1.59
C ASP A 100 6.66 9.67 -2.34
N GLU A 101 7.75 9.14 -1.79
CA GLU A 101 9.06 9.14 -2.44
C GLU A 101 9.05 8.38 -3.78
N TYR A 102 8.42 7.21 -3.82
CA TYR A 102 8.30 6.43 -5.05
C TYR A 102 7.50 7.18 -6.11
N GLY A 103 6.43 7.89 -5.69
CA GLY A 103 5.65 8.76 -6.57
C GLY A 103 6.46 9.94 -7.12
N ILE A 104 7.34 10.55 -6.32
CA ILE A 104 8.27 11.59 -6.80
C ILE A 104 9.22 11.01 -7.86
N LEU A 105 9.82 9.86 -7.57
CA LEU A 105 10.78 9.21 -8.47
C LEU A 105 10.15 8.79 -9.81
N GLU A 106 8.92 8.27 -9.79
CA GLU A 106 8.18 7.92 -10.99
C GLU A 106 7.92 9.15 -11.87
N ASN A 107 7.53 10.27 -11.28
CA ASN A 107 7.34 11.52 -12.00
C ASN A 107 8.65 12.03 -12.62
N GLU A 108 9.76 11.94 -11.90
CA GLU A 108 11.08 12.33 -12.40
C GLU A 108 11.50 11.46 -13.61
N TYR A 109 11.32 10.14 -13.50
CA TYR A 109 11.63 9.24 -14.61
C TYR A 109 10.79 9.56 -15.85
N ARG A 110 9.50 9.83 -15.66
CA ARG A 110 8.60 10.24 -16.74
C ARG A 110 9.02 11.56 -17.39
N THR A 111 9.48 12.54 -16.60
CA THR A 111 9.99 13.80 -17.17
C THR A 111 11.26 13.57 -17.98
N LEU A 112 12.19 12.76 -17.48
CA LEU A 112 13.42 12.44 -18.20
C LEU A 112 13.16 11.68 -19.50
N GLU A 113 12.25 10.71 -19.47
CA GLU A 113 11.83 9.96 -20.67
C GLU A 113 11.27 10.93 -21.72
N LYS A 114 10.36 11.82 -21.31
CA LYS A 114 9.78 12.81 -22.20
C LYS A 114 10.81 13.76 -22.80
N ASP A 115 11.69 14.32 -21.97
CA ASP A 115 12.72 15.26 -22.45
C ASP A 115 13.66 14.56 -23.45
N SER A 116 13.97 13.27 -23.23
CA SER A 116 14.82 12.50 -24.14
C SER A 116 14.17 12.15 -25.48
N GLU A 117 12.85 11.91 -25.51
CA GLU A 117 12.10 11.70 -26.75
C GLU A 117 12.03 12.99 -27.56
N GLU A 118 11.73 14.12 -26.91
CA GLU A 118 11.60 15.43 -27.55
C GLU A 118 12.94 15.90 -28.18
N ASP A 119 14.06 15.75 -27.46
CA ASP A 119 15.40 16.04 -28.00
C ASP A 119 15.73 15.16 -29.23
N SER A 120 15.27 13.92 -29.26
CA SER A 120 15.52 13.00 -30.37
C SER A 120 14.67 13.33 -31.60
N ASP A 121 13.40 13.70 -31.40
CA ASP A 121 12.49 14.06 -32.50
C ASP A 121 12.95 15.34 -33.20
N ASP A 122 13.38 16.35 -32.44
CA ASP A 122 13.93 17.60 -32.99
C ASP A 122 15.21 17.37 -33.82
N GLU A 123 16.08 16.45 -33.39
CA GLU A 123 17.29 16.08 -34.15
C GLU A 123 16.94 15.35 -35.46
N TYR A 124 15.96 14.45 -35.45
CA TYR A 124 15.50 13.77 -36.67
C TYR A 124 14.88 14.74 -37.68
N VAL A 125 14.05 15.68 -37.22
CA VAL A 125 13.42 16.68 -38.10
C VAL A 125 14.47 17.59 -38.74
N ALA A 126 15.46 18.04 -37.96
CA ALA A 126 16.54 18.87 -38.49
C ALA A 126 17.39 18.12 -39.53
N LEU A 127 17.58 16.80 -39.36
CA LEU A 127 18.27 15.98 -40.35
C LEU A 127 17.44 15.82 -41.63
N GLU A 128 16.13 15.56 -41.51
CA GLU A 128 15.22 15.44 -42.66
C GLU A 128 15.19 16.72 -43.49
N ASP A 129 15.06 17.89 -42.85
CA ASP A 129 15.12 19.20 -43.52
C ASP A 129 16.45 19.39 -44.28
N SER A 130 17.57 18.97 -43.67
CA SER A 130 18.90 19.10 -44.30
C SER A 130 19.11 18.13 -45.47
N GLU A 131 18.48 16.95 -45.44
CA GLU A 131 18.51 16.02 -46.57
C GLU A 131 17.69 16.58 -47.74
N GLU A 132 16.52 17.16 -47.48
CA GLU A 132 15.68 17.82 -48.51
C GLU A 132 16.40 19.00 -49.18
N ASP A 133 17.05 19.86 -48.39
CA ASP A 133 17.89 20.95 -48.90
C ASP A 133 19.03 20.43 -49.81
N SER A 134 19.63 19.27 -49.47
CA SER A 134 20.72 18.69 -50.26
C SER A 134 20.24 18.06 -51.56
N ASP A 135 19.06 17.45 -51.56
CA ASP A 135 18.43 16.88 -52.75
C ASP A 135 18.06 18.00 -53.73
N ASP A 136 17.50 19.11 -53.25
CA ASP A 136 17.19 20.29 -54.07
C ASP A 136 18.47 20.89 -54.71
N GLU A 137 19.58 20.96 -53.95
CA GLU A 137 20.87 21.41 -54.49
C GLU A 137 21.40 20.48 -55.58
N TYR A 138 21.29 19.15 -55.39
CA TYR A 138 21.69 18.17 -56.40
C TYR A 138 20.87 18.28 -57.68
N MET A 139 19.55 18.42 -57.57
CA MET A 139 18.65 18.61 -58.72
C MET A 139 19.00 19.87 -59.51
N ALA A 140 19.30 20.98 -58.82
CA ALA A 140 19.72 22.22 -59.46
C ALA A 140 21.07 22.10 -60.19
N LEU A 141 21.99 21.28 -59.67
CA LEU A 141 23.26 20.98 -60.34
C LEU A 141 23.03 20.14 -61.60
N GLU A 142 22.18 19.11 -61.54
CA GLU A 142 21.85 18.26 -62.69
C GLU A 142 21.23 19.09 -63.84
N ASP A 143 20.28 19.98 -63.53
CA ASP A 143 19.72 20.92 -64.51
C ASP A 143 20.81 21.82 -65.14
N SER A 144 21.77 22.29 -64.34
CA SER A 144 22.85 23.15 -64.83
C SER A 144 23.88 22.41 -65.69
N GLU A 145 24.10 21.12 -65.44
CA GLU A 145 24.96 20.28 -66.27
C GLU A 145 24.31 20.05 -67.64
N GLU A 146 23.00 19.78 -67.69
CA GLU A 146 22.24 19.62 -68.94
C GLU A 146 22.25 20.91 -69.78
N ASP A 147 22.05 22.08 -69.15
CA ASP A 147 22.17 23.38 -69.81
C ASP A 147 23.57 23.60 -70.41
N SER A 148 24.63 23.14 -69.71
CA SER A 148 26.00 23.27 -70.21
C SER A 148 26.32 22.34 -71.39
N ASP A 149 25.79 21.12 -71.37
CA ASP A 149 25.93 20.17 -72.47
C ASP A 149 25.22 20.70 -73.75
N ASP A 150 24.06 21.34 -73.59
CA ASP A 150 23.34 22.00 -74.68
C ASP A 150 24.12 23.20 -75.25
N GLU A 151 24.77 24.01 -74.40
CA GLU A 151 25.65 25.10 -74.84
C GLU A 151 26.86 24.57 -75.63
N ASP A 152 27.51 23.51 -75.15
CA ASP A 152 28.66 22.88 -75.82
C ASP A 152 28.25 22.32 -77.20
N MET A 153 27.10 21.66 -77.32
CA MET A 153 26.59 21.20 -78.62
C MET A 153 26.34 22.36 -79.59
N ALA A 154 25.78 23.48 -79.12
CA ALA A 154 25.56 24.66 -79.96
C ALA A 154 26.87 25.32 -80.44
N LEU A 155 27.93 25.26 -79.63
CA LEU A 155 29.26 25.73 -80.01
C LEU A 155 29.86 24.85 -81.11
N GLU A 156 29.79 23.53 -81.00
CA GLU A 156 30.27 22.61 -82.05
C GLU A 156 29.60 22.87 -83.40
N ASP A 157 28.27 23.02 -83.43
CA ASP A 157 27.52 23.36 -84.65
C ASP A 157 28.01 24.69 -85.26
N SER A 158 28.30 25.69 -84.42
CA SER A 158 28.77 27.00 -84.89
C SER A 158 30.21 26.98 -85.42
N GLU A 159 31.06 26.10 -84.89
CA GLU A 159 32.42 25.90 -85.39
C GLU A 159 32.38 25.24 -86.78
N GLU A 160 31.53 24.23 -86.98
CA GLU A 160 31.35 23.57 -88.29
C GLU A 160 30.83 24.54 -89.36
N ASP A 161 29.83 25.37 -89.03
CA ASP A 161 29.34 26.44 -89.91
C ASP A 161 30.46 27.43 -90.29
N SER A 162 31.36 27.75 -89.36
CA SER A 162 32.47 28.67 -89.61
C SER A 162 33.57 28.07 -90.48
N ASP A 163 33.85 26.77 -90.32
CA ASP A 163 34.80 26.04 -91.16
C ASP A 163 34.28 25.92 -92.60
N ASP A 164 32.97 25.65 -92.77
CA ASP A 164 32.31 25.64 -94.09
C ASP A 164 32.39 27.02 -94.77
N GLU A 165 32.20 28.12 -94.03
CA GLU A 165 32.36 29.48 -94.56
C GLU A 165 33.82 29.75 -94.99
N TYR A 166 34.80 29.32 -94.19
CA TYR A 166 36.22 29.47 -94.54
C TYR A 166 36.57 28.70 -95.82
N MET A 167 36.12 27.45 -95.95
CA MET A 167 36.36 26.62 -97.14
C MET A 167 35.74 27.24 -98.40
N ALA A 168 34.52 27.80 -98.29
CA ALA A 168 33.87 28.50 -99.40
C ALA A 168 34.60 29.78 -99.83
N LEU A 169 35.23 30.50 -98.88
CA LEU A 169 36.06 31.66 -99.19
C LEU A 169 37.35 31.23 -99.90
N GLU A 170 38.01 30.16 -99.46
CA GLU A 170 39.24 29.65 -100.06
C GLU A 170 39.02 29.24 -101.54
N ASP A 171 37.92 28.53 -101.82
CA ASP A 171 37.51 28.18 -103.20
C ASP A 171 37.26 29.43 -104.06
N SER A 172 36.65 30.47 -103.48
CA SER A 172 36.37 31.72 -104.20
C SER A 172 37.61 32.57 -104.50
N GLU A 173 38.64 32.49 -103.65
CA GLU A 173 39.94 33.14 -103.90
C GLU A 173 40.70 32.44 -105.03
N GLU A 174 40.67 31.11 -105.08
CA GLU A 174 41.32 30.31 -106.13
C GLU A 174 40.71 30.58 -107.52
N ASP A 175 39.38 30.67 -107.60
CA ASP A 175 38.66 31.06 -108.82
C ASP A 175 39.02 32.49 -109.30
N SER A 176 39.31 33.40 -108.35
CA SER A 176 39.70 34.78 -108.67
C SER A 176 41.12 34.89 -109.26
N ASP A 177 42.04 34.04 -108.79
CA ASP A 177 43.42 33.98 -109.27
C ASP A 177 43.51 33.36 -110.68
N ASP A 178 42.62 32.44 -111.02
CA ASP A 178 42.48 31.85 -112.35
C ASP A 178 41.94 32.86 -113.39
N GLU A 179 41.02 33.76 -113.01
CA GLU A 179 40.58 34.86 -113.87
C GLU A 179 41.70 35.89 -114.14
N TYR A 180 42.60 36.10 -113.17
CA TYR A 180 43.74 37.01 -113.30
C TYR A 180 44.81 36.49 -114.27
N TRP A 181 45.07 35.18 -114.29
CA TRP A 181 46.01 34.57 -115.24
C TRP A 181 45.44 34.38 -116.66
N ASN A 182 44.13 34.18 -116.81
CA ASN A 182 43.47 34.07 -118.12
C ASN A 182 43.27 35.43 -118.84
N SER A 183 43.48 36.55 -118.15
CA SER A 183 43.34 37.92 -118.67
C SER A 183 44.65 38.57 -119.12
N ARG A 184 45.75 37.81 -119.18
CA ARG A 184 47.09 38.26 -119.58
C ARG A 184 47.54 37.67 -120.92
#